data_AF-A0A5C2HCU8-F1
#
_entry.id   AF-A0A5C2HCU8-F1
#
_cell.length_a   1.000
_cell.length_b   1.000
_cell.length_c   1.000
_cell.angle_alpha   90.00
_cell.angle_beta   90.00
_cell.angle_gamma   90.00
#
_symmetry.space_group_name_H-M   'P 1'
#
loop_
_entity.id
_entity.type
_entity.pdbx_description
1 polymer ?
#
loop_
_entity_poly.entity_id
_entity_poly.type
_entity_poly.pdbx_seq_one_letter_code
_entity_poly.pdbx_strand_id
1 'polypeptide(L)'
;MENLNLEATINLLAFASKDKSLSHSEFRILVYITKNSTFTIKQIQKDISISSINLICKSLKKLTDLTYIIKEKTNQKNKFNISPYIYYINTKKLYLHNNYNNSIDTTLKNANELYNYFFEKIPTTRKINKADNLKAIDYLHYNLKISFFKLKEIIDYISQNEDLKLKYSRPTFLRKDIDYFLELDLDRKVS
;
A
#
# COMPACT_ATOMS: atom_id res chain seq x y z
N MET A 1 19.78 -2.89 21.36
CA MET A 1 18.63 -3.80 21.29
C MET A 1 17.38 -3.17 20.68
N GLU A 2 17.24 -1.83 20.60
CA GLU A 2 16.09 -1.17 19.97
C GLU A 2 16.03 -1.34 18.43
N ASN A 3 17.18 -1.37 17.74
CA ASN A 3 17.24 -1.46 16.27
C ASN A 3 16.61 -2.75 15.71
N LEU A 4 16.76 -3.89 16.41
CA LEU A 4 16.18 -5.18 16.00
C LEU A 4 14.65 -5.16 16.04
N ASN A 5 14.05 -4.41 16.96
CA ASN A 5 12.59 -4.32 17.09
C ASN A 5 11.99 -3.38 16.03
N LEU A 6 12.72 -2.30 15.69
CA LEU A 6 12.32 -1.39 14.62
C LEU A 6 12.36 -2.06 13.24
N GLU A 7 13.45 -2.75 12.92
CA GLU A 7 13.59 -3.47 11.65
C GLU A 7 12.54 -4.58 11.51
N ALA A 8 12.31 -5.36 12.58
CA ALA A 8 11.25 -6.37 12.59
C ALA A 8 9.85 -5.76 12.43
N THR A 9 9.59 -4.60 13.04
CA THR A 9 8.32 -3.88 12.88
C THR A 9 8.14 -3.38 11.45
N ILE A 10 9.19 -2.82 10.84
CA ILE A 10 9.19 -2.38 9.44
C ILE A 10 8.91 -3.56 8.51
N ASN A 11 9.58 -4.70 8.73
CA ASN A 11 9.39 -5.90 7.92
C ASN A 11 7.97 -6.47 8.05
N LEU A 12 7.40 -6.47 9.26
CA LEU A 12 6.03 -6.91 9.48
C LEU A 12 5.02 -5.96 8.83
N LEU A 13 5.21 -4.66 8.91
CA LEU A 13 4.36 -3.69 8.22
C LEU A 13 4.48 -3.81 6.70
N ALA A 14 5.68 -4.05 6.18
CA ALA A 14 5.89 -4.33 4.78
C ALA A 14 5.12 -5.60 4.37
N PHE A 15 5.19 -6.67 5.15
CA PHE A 15 4.40 -7.88 4.90
C PHE A 15 2.88 -7.61 4.96
N ALA A 16 2.41 -6.93 6.01
CA ALA A 16 0.99 -6.63 6.20
C ALA A 16 0.42 -5.73 5.09
N SER A 17 1.21 -4.84 4.48
CA SER A 17 0.74 -4.01 3.37
C SER A 17 0.41 -4.81 2.11
N LYS A 18 0.77 -6.10 2.08
CA LYS A 18 0.66 -7.02 0.92
C LYS A 18 -0.32 -8.14 1.14
N ASP A 19 -0.75 -8.33 2.39
CA ASP A 19 -1.73 -9.33 2.72
C ASP A 19 -3.10 -8.91 2.20
N LYS A 20 -3.57 -9.59 1.15
CA LYS A 20 -4.90 -9.37 0.55
C LYS A 20 -6.03 -9.69 1.52
N SER A 21 -5.75 -10.45 2.58
CA SER A 21 -6.69 -10.68 3.66
C SER A 21 -6.94 -9.39 4.46
N LEU A 22 -6.02 -8.42 4.47
CA LEU A 22 -6.17 -7.16 5.18
C LEU A 22 -6.83 -6.08 4.31
N SER A 23 -7.84 -5.42 4.87
CA SER A 23 -8.38 -4.19 4.31
C SER A 23 -7.51 -2.98 4.63
N HIS A 24 -7.70 -1.89 3.89
CA HIS A 24 -7.00 -0.64 4.15
C HIS A 24 -7.18 -0.12 5.58
N SER A 25 -8.40 -0.25 6.13
CA SER A 25 -8.69 0.16 7.52
C SER A 25 -7.95 -0.70 8.54
N GLU A 26 -7.87 -2.01 8.29
CA GLU A 26 -7.14 -2.96 9.15
C GLU A 26 -5.64 -2.65 9.14
N PHE A 27 -5.06 -2.38 7.96
CA PHE A 27 -3.66 -1.98 7.86
C PHE A 27 -3.37 -0.64 8.57
N ARG A 28 -4.26 0.35 8.45
CA ARG A 28 -4.11 1.64 9.16
C ARG A 28 -4.15 1.48 10.68
N ILE A 29 -5.01 0.59 11.18
CA ILE A 29 -5.07 0.25 12.61
C ILE A 29 -3.77 -0.44 13.04
N LEU A 30 -3.23 -1.35 12.24
CA LEU A 30 -1.96 -2.01 12.52
C LEU A 30 -0.80 -1.00 12.61
N VAL A 31 -0.72 -0.05 11.67
CA VAL A 31 0.29 1.04 11.72
C VAL A 31 0.12 1.90 12.97
N TYR A 32 -1.12 2.23 13.35
CA TYR A 32 -1.38 3.00 14.57
C TYR A 32 -0.83 2.31 15.83
N ILE A 33 -1.02 0.99 15.94
CA ILE A 33 -0.56 0.17 17.08
C ILE A 33 0.98 0.18 17.20
N THR A 34 1.71 0.32 16.10
CA THR A 34 3.19 0.40 16.14
C THR A 34 3.72 1.60 16.91
N LYS A 35 2.91 2.67 16.99
CA LYS A 35 3.24 3.92 17.68
C LYS A 35 2.49 4.08 19.01
N ASN A 36 1.40 3.36 19.19
CA ASN A 36 0.52 3.48 20.35
C ASN A 36 0.10 2.09 20.83
N SER A 37 0.71 1.61 21.92
CA SER A 37 0.38 0.31 22.51
C SER A 37 -0.86 0.38 23.42
N THR A 38 -1.18 1.55 23.96
CA THR A 38 -2.32 1.78 24.85
C THR A 38 -3.25 2.86 24.29
N PHE A 39 -4.51 2.52 24.06
CA PHE A 39 -5.50 3.46 23.54
C PHE A 39 -6.94 3.00 23.84
N THR A 40 -7.88 3.93 23.75
CA THR A 40 -9.31 3.61 23.73
C THR A 40 -9.80 3.49 22.28
N ILE A 41 -10.91 2.78 22.05
CA ILE A 41 -11.49 2.65 20.70
C ILE A 41 -11.92 4.02 20.15
N LYS A 42 -12.39 4.94 21.01
CA LYS A 42 -12.70 6.31 20.61
C LYS A 42 -11.46 7.11 20.21
N GLN A 43 -10.33 6.87 20.88
CA GLN A 43 -9.07 7.55 20.58
C GLN A 43 -8.59 7.19 19.17
N ILE A 44 -8.50 5.90 18.86
CA ILE A 44 -8.13 5.45 17.51
C ILE A 44 -9.16 5.92 16.46
N GLN A 45 -10.46 5.89 16.76
CA GLN A 45 -11.49 6.41 15.86
C GLN A 45 -11.21 7.85 15.42
N LYS A 46 -10.84 8.71 16.38
CA LYS A 46 -10.48 10.10 16.16
C LYS A 46 -9.15 10.23 15.41
N ASP A 47 -8.12 9.54 15.86
CA ASP A 47 -6.75 9.73 15.38
C ASP A 47 -6.53 9.25 13.93
N ILE A 48 -7.27 8.21 13.50
CA ILE A 48 -7.20 7.70 12.12
C ILE A 48 -8.49 7.91 11.34
N SER A 49 -9.42 8.73 11.84
CA SER A 49 -10.65 9.13 11.14
C SER A 49 -11.45 7.95 10.57
N ILE A 50 -11.62 6.88 11.35
CA ILE A 50 -12.49 5.75 10.97
C ILE A 50 -13.92 6.06 11.44
N SER A 51 -14.90 5.98 10.54
CA SER A 51 -16.28 6.37 10.85
C SER A 51 -16.97 5.48 11.88
N SER A 52 -16.63 4.18 11.94
CA SER A 52 -17.36 3.19 12.73
C SER A 52 -16.50 2.51 13.81
N ILE A 53 -16.93 2.64 15.07
CA ILE A 53 -16.39 1.88 16.21
C ILE A 53 -16.45 0.36 15.95
N ASN A 54 -17.56 -0.12 15.37
CA ASN A 54 -17.74 -1.54 15.08
C ASN A 54 -16.70 -2.05 14.06
N LEU A 55 -16.35 -1.22 13.07
CA LEU A 55 -15.30 -1.56 12.10
C LEU A 55 -13.95 -1.72 12.80
N ILE A 56 -13.63 -0.83 13.76
CA ILE A 56 -12.38 -0.88 14.53
C ILE A 56 -12.33 -2.16 15.37
N CYS A 57 -13.41 -2.48 16.10
CA CYS A 57 -13.48 -3.71 16.90
C CYS A 57 -13.33 -4.98 16.05
N LYS A 58 -13.99 -5.05 14.89
CA LYS A 58 -13.85 -6.18 13.95
C LYS A 58 -12.42 -6.29 13.40
N SER A 59 -11.82 -5.15 13.06
CA SER A 59 -10.44 -5.08 12.55
C SER A 59 -9.44 -5.57 13.60
N LEU A 60 -9.56 -5.11 14.85
CA LEU A 60 -8.69 -5.56 15.95
C LEU A 60 -8.82 -7.07 16.21
N LYS A 61 -10.04 -7.61 16.17
CA LYS A 61 -10.26 -9.05 16.30
C LYS A 61 -9.53 -9.80 15.18
N LYS A 62 -9.74 -9.39 13.93
CA LYS A 62 -9.11 -10.02 12.77
C LYS A 62 -7.59 -9.93 12.78
N LEU A 63 -7.01 -8.78 13.12
CA LEU A 63 -5.56 -8.62 13.27
C LEU A 63 -4.98 -9.53 14.36
N THR A 64 -5.75 -9.81 15.41
CA THR A 64 -5.36 -10.78 16.46
C THR A 64 -5.45 -12.21 15.93
N ASP A 65 -6.53 -12.57 15.23
CA ASP A 65 -6.76 -13.90 14.65
C ASP A 65 -5.69 -14.23 13.60
N LEU A 66 -5.32 -13.26 12.77
CA LEU A 66 -4.23 -13.35 11.79
C LEU A 66 -2.84 -13.23 12.44
N THR A 67 -2.75 -13.08 13.76
CA THR A 67 -1.49 -13.03 14.52
C THR A 67 -0.58 -11.85 14.19
N TYR A 68 -1.12 -10.76 13.64
CA TYR A 68 -0.38 -9.50 13.43
C TYR A 68 -0.15 -8.73 14.74
N ILE A 69 -1.10 -8.83 15.67
CA ILE A 69 -1.05 -8.15 16.96
C ILE A 69 -1.28 -9.13 18.11
N ILE A 70 -0.67 -8.83 19.24
CA ILE A 70 -0.93 -9.48 20.52
C ILE A 70 -1.76 -8.51 21.35
N LYS A 71 -2.84 -9.03 21.95
CA LYS A 71 -3.72 -8.29 22.85
C LYS A 71 -3.55 -8.83 24.26
N GLU A 72 -3.02 -8.03 25.17
CA GLU A 72 -2.81 -8.42 26.57
C GLU A 72 -3.74 -7.64 27.49
N LYS A 73 -4.39 -8.34 28.41
CA LYS A 73 -5.23 -7.72 29.44
C LYS A 73 -4.33 -7.18 30.53
N THR A 74 -4.52 -5.92 30.90
CA THR A 74 -3.81 -5.34 32.05
C THR A 74 -4.37 -5.88 33.37
N ASN A 75 -3.52 -6.02 34.38
CA ASN A 75 -3.94 -6.37 35.74
C ASN A 75 -4.62 -5.20 36.47
N GLN A 76 -4.49 -3.99 35.93
CA GLN A 76 -5.14 -2.81 36.44
C GLN A 76 -6.61 -2.80 36.03
N LYS A 77 -7.50 -2.36 36.91
CA LYS A 77 -8.91 -2.18 36.61
C LYS A 77 -9.22 -0.69 36.60
N ASN A 78 -10.01 -0.26 35.63
CA ASN A 78 -10.48 1.12 35.60
C ASN A 78 -11.58 1.36 36.64
N LYS A 79 -12.07 2.61 36.74
CA LYS A 79 -13.19 3.01 37.63
C LYS A 79 -14.49 2.23 37.44
N PHE A 80 -14.63 1.46 36.36
CA PHE A 80 -15.77 0.60 36.05
C PHE A 80 -15.45 -0.90 36.26
N ASN A 81 -14.36 -1.24 36.95
CA ASN A 81 -13.91 -2.62 37.20
C ASN A 81 -13.56 -3.40 35.91
N ILE A 82 -13.32 -2.71 34.80
CA ILE A 82 -12.93 -3.29 33.51
C ILE A 82 -11.43 -3.10 33.32
N SER A 83 -10.71 -4.18 33.06
CA SER A 83 -9.29 -4.09 32.71
C SER A 83 -9.11 -3.59 31.29
N PRO A 84 -8.32 -2.52 31.04
CA PRO A 84 -7.93 -2.13 29.71
C PRO A 84 -6.98 -3.17 29.08
N TYR A 85 -6.82 -3.07 27.76
CA TYR A 85 -5.90 -3.91 26.99
C TYR A 85 -4.70 -3.10 26.51
N ILE A 86 -3.55 -3.76 26.43
CA ILE A 86 -2.37 -3.28 25.71
C ILE A 86 -2.27 -4.10 24.42
N TYR A 87 -1.93 -3.42 23.32
CA TYR A 87 -1.74 -4.03 22.02
C TYR A 87 -0.29 -3.91 21.60
N TYR A 88 0.27 -5.00 21.08
CA TYR A 88 1.64 -5.06 20.58
C TYR A 88 1.67 -5.65 19.18
N ILE A 89 2.68 -5.25 18.40
CA ILE A 89 2.98 -5.90 17.12
C ILE A 89 3.65 -7.25 17.39
N ASN A 90 3.17 -8.30 16.71
CA ASN A 90 3.70 -9.64 16.87
C ASN A 90 4.88 -9.91 15.92
N THR A 91 6.04 -9.34 16.24
CA THR A 91 7.26 -9.55 15.44
C THR A 91 7.80 -10.98 15.52
N LYS A 92 7.45 -11.75 16.57
CA LYS A 92 7.96 -13.12 16.76
C LYS A 92 7.45 -14.10 15.71
N LYS A 93 6.27 -13.88 15.12
CA LYS A 93 5.68 -14.78 14.12
C LYS A 93 5.94 -14.37 12.66
N LEU A 94 6.89 -13.46 12.42
CA LEU A 94 7.30 -13.03 11.07
C LEU A 94 7.63 -14.19 10.11
N TYR A 95 8.23 -15.28 10.61
CA TYR A 95 8.54 -16.46 9.79
C TYR A 95 7.28 -17.24 9.36
N LEU A 96 6.20 -17.23 10.15
CA LEU A 96 4.93 -17.84 9.78
C LEU A 96 4.23 -17.02 8.69
N HIS A 97 4.37 -15.71 8.77
CA HIS A 97 3.91 -14.76 7.76
C HIS A 97 4.66 -14.94 6.44
N ASN A 98 5.98 -15.12 6.48
CA ASN A 98 6.80 -15.42 5.29
C ASN A 98 6.51 -16.78 4.63
N ASN A 99 5.92 -17.74 5.35
CA ASN A 99 5.58 -19.07 4.81
C ASN A 99 4.22 -19.13 4.09
N TYR A 100 3.35 -18.15 4.29
CA TYR A 100 2.29 -17.92 3.30
C TYR A 100 2.99 -17.39 2.05
N ASN A 101 2.73 -17.99 0.88
CA ASN A 101 3.23 -17.57 -0.45
C ASN A 101 2.76 -16.14 -0.85
N ASN A 102 2.85 -15.19 0.07
CA ASN A 102 2.64 -13.77 -0.12
C ASN A 102 3.99 -13.21 -0.53
N SER A 103 4.26 -13.30 -1.83
CA SER A 103 5.35 -12.56 -2.46
C SER A 103 5.28 -11.10 -2.04
N ILE A 104 6.41 -10.60 -1.56
CA ILE A 104 6.55 -9.30 -0.91
C ILE A 104 6.29 -8.18 -1.96
N ASP A 105 5.04 -7.77 -2.22
CA ASP A 105 4.65 -6.66 -3.10
C ASP A 105 4.80 -5.23 -2.50
N THR A 106 5.98 -4.61 -2.61
CA THR A 106 6.16 -3.16 -2.28
C THR A 106 5.40 -2.26 -3.26
N THR A 107 4.56 -2.87 -4.10
CA THR A 107 4.12 -2.42 -5.41
C THR A 107 3.30 -1.15 -5.30
N LEU A 108 2.28 -1.21 -4.43
CA LEU A 108 1.13 -0.30 -4.37
C LEU A 108 1.46 1.18 -4.12
N LYS A 109 2.59 1.48 -3.47
CA LYS A 109 3.10 2.85 -3.38
C LYS A 109 3.52 3.36 -4.76
N ASN A 110 4.25 2.53 -5.51
CA ASN A 110 4.75 2.83 -6.85
C ASN A 110 3.61 2.95 -7.87
N ALA A 111 2.51 2.19 -7.78
CA ALA A 111 1.39 2.33 -8.71
C ALA A 111 0.60 3.63 -8.53
N ASN A 112 0.30 4.03 -7.29
CA ASN A 112 -0.34 5.34 -7.05
C ASN A 112 0.60 6.49 -7.43
N GLU A 113 1.90 6.32 -7.17
CA GLU A 113 2.91 7.29 -7.57
C GLU A 113 3.03 7.38 -9.10
N LEU A 114 3.09 6.25 -9.82
CA LEU A 114 3.05 6.20 -11.28
C LEU A 114 1.76 6.78 -11.84
N TYR A 115 0.62 6.53 -11.20
CA TYR A 115 -0.67 7.09 -11.59
C TYR A 115 -0.65 8.61 -11.52
N ASN A 116 -0.19 9.17 -10.42
CA ASN A 116 -0.08 10.61 -10.26
C ASN A 116 0.96 11.19 -11.23
N TYR A 117 2.13 10.55 -11.35
CA TYR A 117 3.19 10.96 -12.27
C TYR A 117 2.72 10.99 -13.72
N PHE A 118 1.95 9.97 -14.14
CA PHE A 118 1.40 9.89 -15.49
C PHE A 118 0.56 11.13 -15.81
N PHE A 119 -0.35 11.53 -14.92
CA PHE A 119 -1.24 12.67 -15.15
C PHE A 119 -0.59 14.03 -14.88
N GLU A 120 0.50 14.06 -14.11
CA GLU A 120 1.38 15.23 -14.02
C GLU A 120 2.07 15.51 -15.35
N LYS A 121 2.58 14.47 -16.03
CA LYS A 121 3.31 14.58 -17.30
C LYS A 121 2.43 14.64 -18.54
N ILE A 122 1.30 13.94 -18.51
CA ILE A 122 0.34 13.82 -19.62
C ILE A 122 -1.04 14.25 -19.09
N PRO A 123 -1.25 15.55 -18.84
CA PRO A 123 -2.53 16.03 -18.34
C PRO A 123 -3.64 15.81 -19.35
N THR A 124 -4.83 15.50 -18.87
CA THR A 124 -6.03 15.33 -19.70
C THR A 124 -7.21 16.07 -19.08
N THR A 125 -7.96 16.75 -19.93
CA THR A 125 -9.21 17.44 -19.55
C THR A 125 -10.43 16.50 -19.56
N ARG A 126 -10.27 15.29 -20.10
CA ARG A 126 -11.35 14.30 -20.22
C ARG A 126 -11.57 13.55 -18.91
N LYS A 127 -12.83 13.29 -18.56
CA LYS A 127 -13.20 12.45 -17.41
C LYS A 127 -12.53 11.07 -17.49
N ILE A 128 -11.95 10.63 -16.37
CA ILE A 128 -11.18 9.38 -16.26
C ILE A 128 -11.84 8.45 -15.24
N ASN A 129 -11.99 7.17 -15.59
CA ASN A 129 -12.28 6.15 -14.60
C ASN A 129 -11.00 5.79 -13.84
N LYS A 130 -10.88 6.26 -12.60
CA LYS A 130 -9.70 6.02 -11.75
C LYS A 130 -9.41 4.53 -11.56
N ALA A 131 -10.43 3.70 -11.39
CA ALA A 131 -10.26 2.28 -11.14
C ALA A 131 -9.62 1.54 -12.33
N ASP A 132 -10.08 1.82 -13.55
CA ASP A 132 -9.56 1.17 -14.76
C ASP A 132 -8.13 1.60 -15.07
N ASN A 133 -7.79 2.85 -14.79
CA ASN A 133 -6.46 3.39 -15.08
C ASN A 133 -5.43 2.98 -14.01
N LEU A 134 -5.82 2.86 -12.74
CA LEU A 134 -4.99 2.21 -11.74
C LEU A 134 -4.72 0.75 -12.08
N LYS A 135 -5.77 -0.02 -12.46
CA LYS A 135 -5.59 -1.41 -12.92
C LYS A 135 -4.64 -1.53 -14.12
N ALA A 136 -4.64 -0.55 -15.01
CA ALA A 136 -3.72 -0.54 -16.14
C ALA A 136 -2.27 -0.33 -15.71
N ILE A 137 -2.01 0.58 -14.78
CA ILE A 137 -0.67 0.80 -14.21
C ILE A 137 -0.22 -0.43 -13.43
N ASP A 138 -1.12 -1.02 -12.65
CA ASP A 138 -0.86 -2.27 -11.93
C ASP A 138 -0.49 -3.39 -12.91
N TYR A 139 -1.20 -3.52 -14.04
CA TYR A 139 -0.87 -4.51 -15.06
C TYR A 139 0.52 -4.27 -15.66
N LEU A 140 0.85 -3.03 -16.04
CA LEU A 140 2.14 -2.67 -16.62
C LEU A 140 3.30 -2.93 -15.67
N HIS A 141 3.15 -2.48 -14.43
CA HIS A 141 4.21 -2.60 -13.44
C HIS A 141 4.34 -4.03 -12.90
N TYR A 142 3.22 -4.74 -12.68
CA TYR A 142 3.21 -6.03 -11.97
C TYR A 142 3.03 -7.24 -12.87
N ASN A 143 2.05 -7.23 -13.77
CA ASN A 143 1.83 -8.38 -14.65
C ASN A 143 2.94 -8.50 -15.69
N LEU A 144 3.35 -7.37 -16.27
CA LEU A 144 4.45 -7.32 -17.24
C LEU A 144 5.83 -7.13 -16.59
N LYS A 145 5.89 -6.94 -15.26
CA LYS A 145 7.13 -6.77 -14.48
C LYS A 145 8.04 -5.64 -14.99
N ILE A 146 7.46 -4.58 -15.57
CA ILE A 146 8.22 -3.42 -16.05
C ILE A 146 8.63 -2.58 -14.83
N SER A 147 9.90 -2.17 -14.73
CA SER A 147 10.37 -1.42 -13.58
C SER A 147 9.70 -0.04 -13.47
N PHE A 148 9.60 0.49 -12.25
CA PHE A 148 9.05 1.83 -12.01
C PHE A 148 9.80 2.91 -12.79
N PHE A 149 11.14 2.85 -12.77
CA PHE A 149 11.99 3.79 -13.52
C PHE A 149 11.76 3.69 -15.02
N LYS A 150 11.65 2.46 -15.56
CA LYS A 150 11.40 2.27 -16.99
C LYS A 150 10.03 2.82 -17.41
N LEU A 151 9.01 2.63 -16.58
CA LEU A 151 7.70 3.25 -16.84
C LEU A 151 7.76 4.78 -16.78
N LYS A 152 8.56 5.37 -15.88
CA LYS A 152 8.78 6.82 -15.87
C LYS A 152 9.48 7.31 -17.12
N GLU A 153 10.53 6.61 -17.59
CA GLU A 153 11.20 6.93 -18.86
C GLU A 153 10.23 6.92 -20.04
N ILE A 154 9.36 5.90 -20.12
CA ILE A 154 8.35 5.80 -21.18
C ILE A 154 7.34 6.96 -21.08
N ILE A 155 6.87 7.29 -19.87
CA ILE A 155 5.97 8.43 -19.64
C ILE A 155 6.65 9.75 -20.04
N ASP A 156 7.90 9.95 -19.65
CA ASP A 156 8.67 11.15 -19.98
C ASP A 156 8.88 11.27 -21.49
N TYR A 157 9.21 10.16 -22.17
CA TYR A 157 9.31 10.13 -23.64
C TYR A 157 8.00 10.52 -24.31
N ILE A 158 6.87 9.94 -23.88
CA ILE A 158 5.55 10.29 -24.42
C ILE A 158 5.24 11.77 -24.15
N SER A 159 5.60 12.30 -22.97
CA SER A 159 5.28 13.68 -22.58
C SER A 159 5.93 14.75 -23.47
N GLN A 160 7.02 14.41 -24.15
CA GLN A 160 7.77 15.30 -25.05
C GLN A 160 7.12 15.47 -26.43
N ASN A 161 6.11 14.67 -26.79
CA ASN A 161 5.49 14.70 -28.11
C ASN A 161 3.95 14.82 -28.01
N GLU A 162 3.38 15.87 -28.63
CA GLU A 162 1.94 16.15 -28.54
C GLU A 162 1.06 15.04 -29.14
N ASP A 163 1.47 14.44 -30.26
CA ASP A 163 0.71 13.36 -30.90
C ASP A 163 0.70 12.09 -30.03
N LEU A 164 1.84 11.77 -29.40
CA LEU A 164 1.92 10.66 -28.45
C LEU A 164 1.11 10.94 -27.18
N LYS A 165 1.12 12.18 -26.66
CA LYS A 165 0.28 12.57 -25.52
C LYS A 165 -1.21 12.42 -25.82
N LEU A 166 -1.64 12.79 -27.03
CA LEU A 166 -3.03 12.61 -27.47
C LEU A 166 -3.40 11.12 -27.56
N LYS A 167 -2.55 10.32 -28.22
CA LYS A 167 -2.76 8.87 -28.40
C LYS A 167 -2.77 8.12 -27.06
N TYR A 168 -1.84 8.45 -26.17
CA TYR A 168 -1.63 7.79 -24.88
C TYR A 168 -2.03 8.70 -23.72
N SER A 169 -3.14 9.42 -23.84
CA SER A 169 -3.64 10.33 -22.79
C SER A 169 -4.11 9.64 -21.50
N ARG A 170 -4.04 8.29 -21.44
CA ARG A 170 -4.52 7.47 -20.34
C ARG A 170 -3.67 6.20 -20.18
N PRO A 171 -3.43 5.72 -18.96
CA PRO A 171 -2.71 4.46 -18.73
C PRO A 171 -3.30 3.24 -19.44
N THR A 172 -4.62 3.17 -19.60
CA THR A 172 -5.27 2.07 -20.34
C THR A 172 -4.91 2.04 -21.82
N PHE A 173 -4.57 3.18 -22.43
CA PHE A 173 -4.10 3.26 -23.81
C PHE A 173 -2.64 2.87 -23.90
N LEU A 174 -1.79 3.41 -23.01
CA LEU A 174 -0.39 3.02 -22.93
C LEU A 174 -0.24 1.50 -22.76
N ARG A 175 -1.07 0.88 -21.91
CA ARG A 175 -1.08 -0.56 -21.67
C ARG A 175 -1.23 -1.40 -22.94
N LYS A 176 -1.99 -0.93 -23.93
CA LYS A 176 -2.27 -1.71 -25.15
C LYS A 176 -1.05 -1.79 -26.07
N ASP A 177 -0.22 -0.74 -26.05
CA ASP A 177 0.89 -0.58 -26.98
C ASP A 177 2.23 -0.56 -26.23
N ILE A 178 2.29 -1.12 -25.01
CA ILE A 178 3.48 -1.02 -24.17
C ILE A 178 4.69 -1.74 -24.76
N ASP A 179 4.48 -2.87 -25.44
CA ASP A 179 5.56 -3.66 -26.03
C ASP A 179 6.36 -2.84 -27.06
N TYR A 180 5.69 -1.99 -27.83
CA TYR A 180 6.35 -1.04 -28.75
C TYR A 180 7.35 -0.13 -28.03
N PHE A 181 7.02 0.34 -26.84
CA PHE A 181 7.91 1.21 -26.05
C PHE A 181 9.03 0.45 -25.34
N LEU A 182 8.85 -0.86 -25.11
CA LEU A 182 9.90 -1.71 -24.54
C LEU A 182 10.93 -2.13 -25.59
N GLU A 183 10.50 -2.27 -26.85
CA GLU A 183 11.37 -2.54 -28.00
C GLU A 183 12.11 -1.28 -28.50
N LEU A 184 11.60 -0.09 -28.16
CA LEU A 184 12.26 1.18 -28.40
C LEU A 184 13.52 1.30 -27.53
N ASP A 185 14.67 1.40 -28.18
CA ASP A 185 15.92 1.78 -27.53
C ASP A 185 15.88 3.28 -27.18
N LEU A 186 15.26 3.60 -26.03
CA LEU A 186 15.01 4.97 -25.57
C LEU A 186 16.30 5.76 -25.26
N ASP A 187 17.43 5.07 -25.07
CA ASP A 187 18.73 5.67 -24.78
C ASP A 187 19.43 6.24 -26.04
N ARG A 188 18.96 5.91 -27.25
CA ARG A 188 19.59 6.33 -28.51
C ARG A 188 19.07 7.63 -29.12
N LYS A 189 18.09 8.31 -28.50
CA LYS A 189 17.48 9.54 -29.08
C LYS A 189 17.70 10.82 -28.28
N VAL A 190 18.64 10.83 -27.35
CA VAL A 190 19.17 12.05 -26.74
C VAL A 190 20.63 12.20 -27.17
N SER A 191 20.85 12.52 -28.44
CA SER A 191 22.13 12.95 -29.00
C SER A 191 21.87 13.90 -30.16
#